data_AF-A0A1J5T8N3-F1
#
_entry.id   AF-A0A1J5T8N3-F1
#
_cell.length_a   1.000
_cell.length_b   1.000
_cell.length_c   1.000
_cell.angle_alpha   90.00
_cell.angle_beta   90.00
_cell.angle_gamma   90.00
#
_symmetry.space_group_name_H-M   'P 1'
#
loop_
_entity.id
_entity.type
_entity.pdbx_description
1 polymer ?
#
loop_
_entity_poly.entity_id
_entity_poly.type
_entity_poly.pdbx_seq_one_letter_code
_entity_poly.pdbx_strand_id
1 'polypeptide(L)'
;MSEEKISLPDRQPTLRMAAMPSDANYTGDIFGGWLMGQVDIAGSIPAVHRARGRVATIAVNSFVFKQPIFVGDVVSFYARIVKVGTTSITVDVEVFVQRDPENPTCHKVTEATLTYVAVGDDRRPRPVPPQEQPV
;
A
#
# COMPACT_ATOMS: atom_id res chain seq x y z
N MET A 1 22.50 -4.29 22.00
CA MET A 1 21.15 -4.65 21.53
C MET A 1 21.29 -4.92 20.05
N SER A 2 21.12 -6.17 19.62
CA SER A 2 21.23 -6.55 18.21
C SER A 2 20.14 -5.81 17.43
N GLU A 3 20.49 -4.91 16.52
CA GLU A 3 19.52 -4.35 15.59
C GLU A 3 18.98 -5.49 14.74
N GLU A 4 17.70 -5.80 14.93
CA GLU A 4 17.01 -6.79 14.12
C GLU A 4 17.01 -6.28 12.67
N LYS A 5 17.73 -6.99 11.79
CA LYS A 5 17.89 -6.60 10.40
C LYS A 5 16.52 -6.68 9.72
N ILE A 6 15.91 -5.52 9.47
CA ILE A 6 14.64 -5.44 8.75
C ILE A 6 14.84 -6.08 7.38
N SER A 7 13.96 -7.00 7.03
CA SER A 7 13.93 -7.66 5.73
C SER A 7 12.56 -7.47 5.08
N LEU A 8 12.50 -7.68 3.77
CA LEU A 8 11.22 -7.65 3.08
C LEU A 8 10.34 -8.82 3.53
N PRO A 9 9.02 -8.63 3.61
CA PRO A 9 8.09 -9.73 3.81
C PRO A 9 8.28 -10.85 2.78
N ASP A 10 8.19 -12.11 3.22
CA ASP A 10 8.29 -13.31 2.37
C ASP A 10 6.99 -13.54 1.57
N ARG A 11 6.72 -12.61 0.66
CA ARG A 11 5.59 -12.62 -0.27
C ARG A 11 5.86 -11.64 -1.41
N GLN A 12 5.09 -11.76 -2.49
CA GLN A 12 5.17 -10.78 -3.57
C GLN A 12 4.58 -9.43 -3.12
N PRO A 13 5.22 -8.30 -3.44
CA PRO A 13 4.64 -6.98 -3.22
C PRO A 13 3.49 -6.74 -4.20
N THR A 14 2.50 -5.98 -3.77
CA THR A 14 1.40 -5.52 -4.63
C THR A 14 1.91 -4.55 -5.70
N LEU A 15 2.86 -3.69 -5.33
CA LEU A 15 3.58 -2.79 -6.23
C LEU A 15 5.07 -2.80 -5.90
N ARG A 16 5.94 -2.73 -6.92
CA ARG A 16 7.37 -2.48 -6.77
C ARG A 16 7.83 -1.52 -7.85
N MET A 17 8.52 -0.45 -7.45
CA MET A 17 8.99 0.59 -8.37
C MET A 17 10.20 1.32 -7.83
N ALA A 18 11.01 1.90 -8.73
CA ALA A 18 12.05 2.84 -8.35
C ALA A 18 11.43 4.23 -8.11
N ALA A 19 11.90 4.92 -7.09
CA ALA A 19 11.53 6.32 -6.86
C ALA A 19 12.38 7.23 -7.77
N MET A 20 11.72 8.08 -8.56
CA MET A 20 12.35 8.84 -9.64
C MET A 20 12.53 10.32 -9.25
N PRO A 21 13.41 11.08 -9.92
CA PRO A 21 13.57 12.52 -9.66
C PRO A 21 12.26 13.33 -9.78
N SER A 22 11.35 12.92 -10.67
CA SER A 22 10.04 13.55 -10.84
C SER A 22 9.10 13.36 -9.64
N ASP A 23 9.40 12.39 -8.77
CA ASP A 23 8.60 12.06 -7.59
C ASP A 23 9.09 12.83 -6.35
N ALA A 24 10.20 13.56 -6.48
CA ALA A 24 10.80 14.33 -5.40
C ALA A 24 10.04 15.64 -5.11
N ASN A 25 10.10 16.06 -3.85
CA ASN A 25 9.65 17.36 -3.40
C ASN A 25 10.79 18.41 -3.53
N TYR A 26 10.54 19.65 -3.10
CA TYR A 26 11.50 20.75 -3.20
C TYR A 26 12.76 20.57 -2.33
N THR A 27 12.77 19.66 -1.35
CA THR A 27 13.93 19.34 -0.50
C THR A 27 14.76 18.16 -1.03
N GLY A 28 14.33 17.52 -2.12
CA GLY A 28 15.05 16.40 -2.77
C GLY A 28 14.64 15.01 -2.27
N ASP A 29 13.84 14.92 -1.22
CA ASP A 29 13.23 13.66 -0.76
C ASP A 29 11.98 13.35 -1.60
N ILE A 30 11.55 12.09 -1.61
CA ILE A 30 10.30 11.73 -2.28
C ILE A 30 9.12 12.43 -1.61
N PHE A 31 8.25 13.00 -2.43
CA PHE A 31 7.09 13.74 -1.98
C PHE A 31 6.10 12.83 -1.25
N GLY A 32 5.66 13.27 -0.05
CA GLY A 32 4.68 12.50 0.74
C GLY A 32 3.36 12.26 -0.02
N GLY A 33 2.92 13.20 -0.86
CA GLY A 33 1.73 13.03 -1.69
C GLY A 33 1.88 11.96 -2.76
N TRP A 34 3.08 11.80 -3.33
CA TRP A 34 3.38 10.68 -4.22
C TRP A 34 3.24 9.36 -3.46
N LEU A 35 3.87 9.26 -2.28
CA LEU A 35 3.81 8.04 -1.47
C LEU A 35 2.36 7.68 -1.08
N MET A 36 1.57 8.67 -0.68
CA MET A 36 0.14 8.49 -0.37
C MET A 36 -0.64 7.96 -1.57
N GLY A 37 -0.39 8.50 -2.78
CA GLY A 37 -1.01 8.02 -4.01
C GLY A 37 -0.64 6.57 -4.32
N GLN A 38 0.63 6.21 -4.19
CA GLN A 38 1.07 4.82 -4.42
C GLN A 38 0.50 3.84 -3.39
N VAL A 39 0.36 4.26 -2.12
CA VAL A 39 -0.29 3.47 -1.07
C VAL A 39 -1.76 3.21 -1.39
N ASP A 40 -2.49 4.23 -1.85
CA ASP A 40 -3.91 4.07 -2.25
C ASP A 40 -4.05 3.12 -3.46
N ILE A 41 -3.21 3.26 -4.48
CA ILE A 41 -3.18 2.32 -5.61
C ILE A 41 -2.91 0.89 -5.10
N ALA A 42 -1.87 0.70 -4.29
CA ALA A 42 -1.51 -0.61 -3.75
C ALA A 42 -2.63 -1.23 -2.91
N GLY A 43 -3.29 -0.42 -2.05
CA GLY A 43 -4.37 -0.90 -1.20
C GLY A 43 -5.66 -1.19 -1.97
N SER A 44 -5.94 -0.43 -3.04
CA SER A 44 -7.12 -0.60 -3.87
C SER A 44 -7.10 -1.91 -4.67
N ILE A 45 -5.92 -2.38 -5.11
CA ILE A 45 -5.77 -3.60 -5.91
C ILE A 45 -6.43 -4.83 -5.25
N PRO A 46 -6.06 -5.25 -4.02
CA PRO A 46 -6.73 -6.37 -3.38
C PRO A 46 -8.20 -6.05 -3.05
N ALA A 47 -8.55 -4.79 -2.75
CA ALA A 47 -9.92 -4.40 -2.48
C ALA A 47 -10.83 -4.57 -3.70
N VAL A 48 -10.38 -4.17 -4.90
CA VAL A 48 -11.09 -4.36 -6.18
C VAL A 48 -11.30 -5.84 -6.46
N HIS A 49 -10.26 -6.67 -6.29
CA HIS A 49 -10.36 -8.12 -6.47
C HIS A 49 -11.38 -8.72 -5.50
N ARG A 50 -11.31 -8.36 -4.21
CA ARG A 50 -12.26 -8.84 -3.19
C ARG A 50 -13.68 -8.36 -3.45
N ALA A 51 -13.86 -7.14 -3.92
CA ALA A 51 -15.17 -6.58 -4.27
C ALA A 51 -15.74 -7.16 -5.57
N ARG A 52 -14.91 -7.79 -6.42
CA ARG A 52 -15.24 -8.17 -7.81
C ARG A 52 -15.78 -6.99 -8.61
N GLY A 53 -15.12 -5.84 -8.49
CA GLY A 53 -15.52 -4.64 -9.20
C GLY A 53 -15.02 -3.36 -8.55
N ARG A 54 -15.61 -2.23 -8.96
CA ARG A 54 -15.18 -0.90 -8.55
C ARG A 54 -15.25 -0.72 -7.03
N VAL A 55 -14.24 -0.06 -6.48
CA VAL A 55 -14.21 0.44 -5.11
C VAL A 55 -13.94 1.94 -5.10
N ALA A 56 -14.28 2.60 -4.00
CA ALA A 56 -13.89 3.97 -3.70
C ALA A 56 -13.19 4.03 -2.34
N THR A 57 -12.09 4.76 -2.25
CA THR A 57 -11.41 5.06 -0.98
C THR A 57 -12.27 6.02 -0.17
N ILE A 58 -12.73 5.62 1.01
CA ILE A 58 -13.58 6.46 1.87
C ILE A 58 -12.85 6.98 3.10
N ALA A 59 -11.76 6.34 3.50
CA ALA A 59 -10.97 6.76 4.64
C ALA A 59 -9.53 6.30 4.51
N VAL A 60 -8.62 7.17 4.92
CA VAL A 60 -7.26 6.81 5.34
C VAL A 60 -7.30 6.81 6.86
N ASN A 61 -7.37 5.62 7.46
CA ASN A 61 -7.55 5.46 8.90
C ASN A 61 -6.27 5.77 9.67
N SER A 62 -5.12 5.40 9.10
CA SER A 62 -3.79 5.71 9.64
C SER A 62 -2.82 5.85 8.48
N PHE A 63 -1.84 6.73 8.64
CA PHE A 63 -0.73 6.89 7.71
C PHE A 63 0.47 7.42 8.47
N VAL A 64 1.54 6.62 8.58
CA VAL A 64 2.71 6.96 9.39
C VAL A 64 3.96 6.94 8.54
N PHE A 65 4.59 8.11 8.36
CA PHE A 65 5.91 8.24 7.75
C PHE A 65 6.98 7.94 8.81
N LYS A 66 7.68 6.81 8.69
CA LYS A 66 8.71 6.39 9.65
C LYS A 66 10.09 6.90 9.27
N GLN A 67 10.40 6.94 7.97
CA GLN A 67 11.70 7.33 7.43
C GLN A 67 11.52 7.96 6.04
N PRO A 68 12.44 8.85 5.60
CA PRO A 68 12.41 9.40 4.26
C PRO A 68 12.70 8.33 3.20
N ILE A 69 12.12 8.55 2.02
CA ILE A 69 12.43 7.80 0.79
C ILE A 69 13.25 8.74 -0.09
N PHE A 70 14.30 8.20 -0.69
CA PHE A 70 15.21 8.95 -1.56
C PHE A 70 15.05 8.55 -3.02
N VAL A 71 15.42 9.46 -3.92
CA VAL A 71 15.53 9.15 -5.34
C VAL A 71 16.49 7.96 -5.55
N GLY A 72 16.05 6.98 -6.34
CA GLY A 72 16.77 5.74 -6.59
C GLY A 72 16.42 4.59 -5.65
N ASP A 73 15.68 4.83 -4.55
CA ASP A 73 15.17 3.75 -3.72
C ASP A 73 14.23 2.83 -4.51
N VAL A 74 14.35 1.51 -4.29
CA VAL A 74 13.36 0.54 -4.75
C VAL A 74 12.27 0.41 -3.69
N VAL A 75 11.09 0.96 -3.97
CA VAL A 75 9.95 1.00 -3.05
C VAL A 75 9.03 -0.18 -3.31
N SER A 76 8.76 -0.97 -2.28
CA SER A 76 7.86 -2.14 -2.30
C SER A 76 6.66 -1.93 -1.38
N PHE A 77 5.46 -2.10 -1.93
CA PHE A 77 4.19 -1.92 -1.23
C PHE A 77 3.52 -3.26 -1.02
N TYR A 78 3.18 -3.55 0.22
CA TYR A 78 2.64 -4.84 0.62
C TYR A 78 1.25 -4.65 1.20
N ALA A 79 0.22 -4.80 0.37
CA ALA A 79 -1.16 -4.65 0.78
C ALA A 79 -1.74 -5.98 1.30
N ARG A 80 -2.61 -5.92 2.31
CA ARG A 80 -3.33 -7.07 2.86
C ARG A 80 -4.69 -6.65 3.37
N ILE A 81 -5.75 -7.35 2.94
CA ILE A 81 -7.09 -7.15 3.49
C ILE A 81 -7.10 -7.65 4.94
N VAL A 82 -7.54 -6.80 5.85
CA VAL A 82 -7.63 -7.12 7.28
C VAL A 82 -9.06 -7.21 7.79
N LYS A 83 -10.02 -6.61 7.08
CA LYS A 83 -11.44 -6.69 7.42
C LYS A 83 -12.30 -6.55 6.18
N VAL A 84 -13.39 -7.31 6.14
CA VAL A 84 -14.47 -7.15 5.16
C VAL A 84 -15.77 -6.95 5.92
N GLY A 85 -16.45 -5.84 5.68
CA GLY A 85 -17.79 -5.55 6.18
C GLY A 85 -18.87 -5.89 5.16
N THR A 86 -20.06 -5.31 5.29
CA THR A 86 -21.15 -5.50 4.32
C THR A 86 -20.79 -4.91 2.96
N THR A 87 -20.35 -3.65 2.93
CA THR A 87 -19.96 -2.92 1.71
C THR A 87 -18.50 -2.46 1.73
N SER A 88 -17.86 -2.50 2.90
CA SER A 88 -16.52 -1.96 3.13
C SER A 88 -15.43 -3.04 3.16
N ILE A 89 -14.21 -2.64 2.80
CA ILE A 89 -13.01 -3.46 2.82
C ILE A 89 -11.89 -2.62 3.44
N THR A 90 -11.31 -3.09 4.54
CA THR A 90 -10.16 -2.44 5.18
C THR A 90 -8.88 -3.16 4.79
N VAL A 91 -7.87 -2.40 4.37
CA VAL A 91 -6.60 -2.90 3.86
C VAL A 91 -5.46 -2.21 4.60
N ASP A 92 -4.53 -3.01 5.12
CA ASP A 92 -3.25 -2.53 5.61
C ASP A 92 -2.24 -2.54 4.46
N VAL A 93 -1.42 -1.49 4.39
CA VAL A 93 -0.33 -1.34 3.43
C VAL A 93 0.96 -1.05 4.19
N GLU A 94 1.93 -1.94 4.04
CA GLU A 94 3.28 -1.77 4.55
C GLU A 94 4.21 -1.38 3.40
N VAL A 95 5.02 -0.35 3.60
CA VAL A 95 5.94 0.15 2.57
C VAL A 95 7.37 0.01 3.04
N PHE A 96 8.17 -0.62 2.20
CA PHE A 96 9.59 -0.85 2.43
C PHE A 96 10.39 -0.25 1.29
N VAL A 97 11.60 0.20 1.60
CA VAL A 97 12.59 0.59 0.60
C VAL A 97 13.78 -0.33 0.68
N GLN A 98 14.32 -0.68 -0.48
CA GLN A 98 15.68 -1.20 -0.60
C GLN A 98 16.56 -0.18 -1.29
N ARG A 99 17.76 0.00 -0.75
CA ARG A 99 18.80 0.91 -1.28
C ARG A 99 20.17 0.28 -1.12
N ASP A 100 21.14 0.83 -1.84
CA ASP A 100 22.48 0.28 -2.03
C ASP A 100 22.46 -1.05 -2.81
N PRO A 101 22.66 -1.03 -4.14
CA PRO A 101 22.69 -2.25 -4.94
C PRO A 101 23.85 -3.21 -4.63
N GLU A 102 24.96 -2.71 -4.07
CA GLU A 102 26.12 -3.52 -3.72
C GLU A 102 25.89 -4.26 -2.40
N ASN A 103 25.33 -3.55 -1.41
CA ASN A 103 25.01 -4.10 -0.10
C ASN A 103 23.57 -3.74 0.32
N PRO A 104 22.54 -4.45 -0.20
CA PRO A 104 21.16 -4.07 0.01
C PRO A 104 20.78 -3.92 1.48
N THR A 105 20.39 -2.69 1.82
CA THR A 105 19.74 -2.35 3.08
C THR A 105 18.23 -2.27 2.88
N CYS A 106 17.46 -2.61 3.91
CA CYS A 106 16.01 -2.60 3.85
C CYS A 106 15.46 -1.83 5.04
N HIS A 107 14.51 -0.94 4.77
CA HIS A 107 13.87 -0.12 5.79
C HIS A 107 12.36 -0.10 5.59
N LYS A 108 11.61 -0.23 6.68
CA LYS A 108 10.17 0.03 6.68
C LYS A 108 9.94 1.53 6.80
N VAL A 109 9.46 2.15 5.73
CA VAL A 109 9.34 3.60 5.63
C VAL A 109 7.94 4.09 5.93
N THR A 110 6.91 3.27 5.73
CA THR A 110 5.52 3.65 5.99
C THR A 110 4.63 2.47 6.34
N GLU A 111 3.65 2.73 7.18
CA GLU A 111 2.50 1.85 7.43
C GLU A 111 1.23 2.69 7.29
N ALA A 112 0.22 2.13 6.64
CA ALA A 112 -1.07 2.78 6.45
C ALA A 112 -2.21 1.78 6.51
N THR A 113 -3.37 2.23 6.98
CA THR A 113 -4.62 1.48 6.93
C THR A 113 -5.64 2.31 6.17
N LEU A 114 -6.23 1.72 5.13
CA LEU A 114 -7.22 2.37 4.28
C LEU A 114 -8.53 1.59 4.32
N THR A 115 -9.65 2.30 4.25
CA THR A 115 -10.97 1.71 4.08
C THR A 115 -11.54 2.10 2.72
N TYR A 116 -11.92 1.08 1.97
CA TYR A 116 -12.60 1.17 0.69
C TYR A 116 -14.06 0.75 0.83
N VAL A 117 -14.91 1.21 -0.07
CA VAL A 117 -16.30 0.75 -0.23
C VAL A 117 -16.50 0.23 -1.65
N ALA A 118 -17.07 -0.97 -1.78
CA ALA A 118 -17.50 -1.49 -3.06
C ALA A 118 -18.67 -0.66 -3.59
N VAL A 119 -18.58 -0.24 -4.86
CA VAL A 119 -19.59 0.61 -5.50
C VAL A 119 -20.15 -0.08 -6.76
N GLY A 120 -21.45 0.12 -6.99
CA GLY A 120 -22.13 -0.30 -8.22
C GLY A 120 -21.96 0.71 -9.36
N ASP A 121 -22.55 0.40 -10.51
CA ASP A 121 -22.50 1.26 -11.71
C ASP A 121 -23.20 2.62 -11.50
N ASP A 122 -24.18 2.65 -10.59
CA ASP A 122 -24.87 3.86 -10.14
C ASP A 122 -24.05 4.70 -9.14
N ARG A 123 -22.79 4.30 -8.88
CA ARG A 123 -21.86 4.88 -7.89
C ARG A 123 -22.37 4.81 -6.45
N ARG A 124 -23.34 3.95 -6.14
CA ARG A 124 -23.79 3.73 -4.75
C ARG A 124 -23.07 2.54 -4.10
N PRO A 125 -22.94 2.52 -2.76
CA PRO A 125 -22.41 1.36 -2.05
C PRO A 125 -23.20 0.09 -2.37
N ARG A 126 -22.49 -1.00 -2.62
CA ARG A 126 -23.09 -2.32 -2.83
C ARG A 126 -22.46 -3.36 -1.90
N PRO A 127 -23.15 -4.47 -1.60
CA PRO A 127 -22.56 -5.55 -0.84
C PRO A 127 -21.31 -6.13 -1.53
N VAL A 128 -20.30 -6.43 -0.71
CA VAL A 128 -19.13 -7.19 -1.12
C VAL A 128 -19.57 -8.65 -1.29
N PRO A 129 -19.24 -9.34 -2.41
CA PRO A 129 -19.68 -10.72 -2.63
C PRO A 129 -19.20 -11.68 -1.52
N PRO A 130 -19.90 -12.78 -1.24
CA PRO A 130 -19.40 -13.83 -0.34
C PRO A 130 -18.05 -14.35 -0.81
N GLN A 131 -17.19 -14.74 0.14
CA GLN A 131 -15.94 -15.41 -0.19
C GLN A 131 -16.28 -16.85 -0.57
N GLU A 132 -15.90 -17.27 -1.79
CA GLU A 132 -15.98 -18.68 -2.17
C GLU A 132 -15.04 -19.47 -1.25
N GLN A 133 -15.58 -20.50 -0.59
CA GLN A 133 -14.74 -21.45 0.11
C GLN A 133 -13.98 -22.26 -0.95
N PRO A 134 -12.66 -22.42 -0.82
CA PRO A 134 -11.95 -23.38 -1.66
C PRO A 134 -12.62 -24.74 -1.50
N VAL A 135 -12.91 -25.40 -2.64
CA VAL A 135 -13.41 -26.77 -2.68
C VAL A 135 -12.30 -27.72 -2.23
#